data_AF-A0A969HRU7-F1
#
_entry.id   AF-A0A969HRU7-F1
#
_cell.length_a   1.000
_cell.length_b   1.000
_cell.length_c   1.000
_cell.angle_alpha   90.00
_cell.angle_beta   90.00
_cell.angle_gamma   90.00
#
_symmetry.space_group_name_H-M   'P 1'
#
loop_
_entity.id
_entity.type
_entity.pdbx_description
1 polymer ?
#
loop_
_entity_poly.entity_id
_entity_poly.type
_entity_poly.pdbx_seq_one_letter_code
_entity_poly.pdbx_strand_id
1 'polypeptide(L)'
;MAQPPESYTILRNKLSALALRLRLSDTLLFASRSLWLGTLLFALILLVGRFTPIPNLRLWALVPLVAWVVVVLGYLLFRPLPLPRVARRVDHTLDLRSRLATALELHDTRIEGEMSDLQQNDAASAARQVKAGQLPLRFDRNVMLAGMVPLALGLSLLFVPNPQDAVLAEQEQVEQAVEDVIEDLETLREEIANEETLSPEERAELEQRIAELQEELRQDMQNREEALAELSQAEAELQQQLDPQTDAREAALEQMARNLEQMSGQQPSQNPDLEEAARNLEELSEALENMSEEERQQLAEELSRQAAQMAAGDPQTAQDLSDAAQSLREGNTQQAGESLQDAAQSAREAQEDIARQEALEESLSELQNGRNEIAQAGREQQSAQQQGQQGQEGQQGQQQAGEGQQGQGQQQGQQEQQDGGGTDSQNLGQGQSDAQTDVNPDGSSGGQSQGQQEGDTIYRPFNPSGEGERDFIQGQLGEDGQIQREEGNSDLPGVNNPSLVPYEEVFPEYSESAGEALDRGYIPPHLKDYVREYFSQLEPGSE
;
A
#
# COMPACT_ATOMS: atom_id res chain seq x y z
N MET A 1 2.70 5.10 82.84
CA MET A 1 3.56 5.59 81.75
C MET A 1 3.71 7.09 81.96
N ALA A 2 4.88 7.56 82.41
CA ALA A 2 5.13 8.99 82.62
C ALA A 2 5.07 9.70 81.26
N GLN A 3 4.39 10.85 81.19
CA GLN A 3 4.34 11.64 79.97
C GLN A 3 5.76 12.16 79.66
N PRO A 4 6.18 12.16 78.38
CA PRO A 4 7.48 12.73 78.02
C PRO A 4 7.51 14.22 78.42
N PRO A 5 8.67 14.73 78.90
CA PRO A 5 8.79 16.14 79.26
C PRO A 5 8.43 17.02 78.06
N GLU A 6 7.71 18.12 78.32
CA GLU A 6 7.23 19.07 77.30
C GLU A 6 8.37 19.53 76.37
N SER A 7 9.57 19.71 76.91
CA SER A 7 10.78 20.10 76.20
C SER A 7 11.22 19.07 75.14
N TYR A 8 11.06 17.77 75.42
CA TYR A 8 11.40 16.70 74.46
C TYR A 8 10.39 16.63 73.29
N THR A 9 9.10 16.81 73.56
CA THR A 9 8.07 16.78 72.50
C THR A 9 8.23 17.95 71.52
N ILE A 10 8.57 19.13 72.04
CA ILE A 10 8.87 20.32 71.25
C ILE A 10 10.14 20.13 70.40
N LEU A 11 11.20 19.58 71.00
CA LEU A 11 12.44 19.24 70.30
C LEU A 11 12.18 18.24 69.16
N ARG A 12 11.44 17.15 69.44
CA ARG A 12 11.10 16.12 68.46
C ARG A 12 10.28 16.67 67.28
N ASN A 13 9.29 17.51 67.56
CA ASN A 13 8.44 18.12 66.52
C ASN A 13 9.20 19.13 65.65
N LYS A 14 10.15 19.88 66.22
CA LYS A 14 11.01 20.77 65.43
C LYS A 14 12.02 20.00 64.58
N LEU A 15 12.64 18.95 65.14
CA LEU A 15 13.58 18.11 64.41
C LEU A 15 12.93 17.32 63.28
N SER A 16 11.68 16.86 63.43
CA SER A 16 10.96 16.19 62.33
C SER A 16 10.69 17.12 61.15
N ALA A 17 10.34 18.39 61.42
CA ALA A 17 10.19 19.41 60.38
C ALA A 17 11.52 19.74 59.67
N LEU A 18 12.63 19.80 60.42
CA LEU A 18 13.96 20.01 59.86
C LEU A 18 14.47 18.78 59.08
N ALA A 19 14.06 17.57 59.48
CA ALA A 19 14.39 16.33 58.80
C ALA A 19 13.87 16.31 57.37
N LEU A 20 12.67 16.83 57.12
CA LEU A 20 12.10 16.92 55.77
C LEU A 20 12.97 17.79 54.86
N ARG A 21 13.44 18.94 55.36
CA ARG A 21 14.30 19.85 54.58
C ARG A 21 15.68 19.26 54.30
N LEU A 22 16.28 18.55 55.26
CA LEU A 22 17.54 17.86 55.03
C LEU A 22 17.40 16.68 54.05
N ARG A 23 16.29 15.94 54.12
CA ARG A 23 15.93 14.92 53.12
C ARG A 23 15.81 15.55 51.74
N LEU A 24 15.06 16.64 51.60
CA LEU A 24 14.92 17.39 50.35
C LEU A 24 16.28 17.88 49.81
N SER A 25 17.18 18.35 50.68
CA SER A 25 18.52 18.78 50.27
C SER A 25 19.38 17.62 49.78
N ASP A 26 19.35 16.46 50.46
CA ASP A 26 20.07 15.25 50.04
C ASP A 26 19.48 14.64 48.76
N THR A 27 18.16 14.67 48.61
CA THR A 27 17.48 14.18 47.39
C THR A 27 17.73 15.11 46.22
N LEU A 28 17.81 16.42 46.42
CA LEU A 28 18.15 17.38 45.38
C LEU A 28 19.59 17.16 44.88
N LEU A 29 20.53 16.88 45.79
CA LEU A 29 21.90 16.55 45.43
C LEU A 29 21.98 15.20 44.69
N PHE A 30 21.25 14.18 45.15
CA PHE A 30 21.16 12.90 44.46
C PHE A 30 20.57 13.05 43.05
N ALA A 31 19.44 13.74 42.91
CA ALA A 31 18.79 14.04 41.64
C ALA A 31 19.73 14.78 40.68
N SER A 32 20.43 15.82 41.17
CA SER A 32 21.39 16.58 40.35
C SER A 32 22.53 15.73 39.81
N ARG A 33 22.95 14.69 40.54
CA ARG A 33 24.05 13.80 40.16
C ARG A 33 23.62 12.62 39.30
N SER A 34 22.35 12.23 39.35
CA SER A 34 21.81 11.11 38.57
C SER A 34 21.04 11.55 37.32
N LEU A 35 20.69 12.84 37.19
CA LEU A 35 19.92 13.37 36.06
C LEU A 35 20.51 13.01 34.69
N TRP A 36 21.84 13.01 34.56
CA TRP A 36 22.51 12.68 33.31
C TRP A 36 22.20 11.26 32.82
N LEU A 37 21.94 10.30 33.70
CA LEU A 37 21.62 8.92 33.31
C LEU A 37 20.27 8.84 32.57
N GLY A 38 19.23 9.44 33.15
CA GLY A 38 17.89 9.42 32.54
C GLY A 38 17.82 10.21 31.24
N THR A 39 18.49 11.37 31.21
CA THR A 39 18.52 12.25 30.04
C THR A 39 19.40 11.72 28.90
N LEU A 40 20.51 11.03 29.23
CA LEU A 40 21.35 10.35 28.24
C LEU A 40 20.61 9.17 27.61
N LEU A 41 19.93 8.34 28.41
CA LEU A 41 19.11 7.24 27.88
C LEU A 41 17.95 7.74 27.00
N PHE A 42 17.27 8.81 27.41
CA PHE A 42 16.26 9.48 26.59
C PHE A 42 16.80 9.91 25.22
N ALA A 43 17.95 10.59 25.19
CA ALA A 43 18.58 11.02 23.95
C ALA A 43 19.05 9.84 23.10
N LEU A 44 19.57 8.78 23.73
CA LEU A 44 20.07 7.59 23.04
C LEU A 44 18.94 6.81 22.37
N ILE A 45 17.79 6.63 23.03
CA ILE A 45 16.61 5.98 22.44
C ILE A 45 16.14 6.74 21.20
N LEU A 46 16.04 8.06 21.27
CA LEU A 46 15.65 8.90 20.13
C LEU A 46 16.67 8.87 18.99
N LEU A 47 17.96 8.70 19.30
CA LEU A 47 19.02 8.56 18.30
C LEU A 47 18.93 7.19 17.62
N VAL A 48 18.70 6.11 18.37
CA VAL A 48 18.52 4.76 17.82
C VAL A 48 17.28 4.70 16.92
N GLY A 49 16.18 5.32 17.33
CA GLY A 49 14.94 5.38 16.53
C GLY A 49 15.04 6.10 15.18
N ARG A 50 16.18 6.75 14.88
CA ARG A 50 16.48 7.24 13.51
C ARG A 50 17.03 6.17 12.58
N PHE A 51 17.62 5.12 13.12
CA PHE A 51 18.23 4.04 12.35
C PHE A 51 17.35 2.80 12.31
N THR A 52 16.41 2.67 13.24
CA THR A 52 15.52 1.52 13.35
C THR A 52 14.07 1.99 13.47
N PRO A 53 13.13 1.45 12.67
CA PRO A 53 11.71 1.72 12.81
C PRO A 53 11.21 1.11 14.13
N ILE A 54 11.04 1.95 15.15
CA ILE A 54 10.51 1.54 16.46
C ILE A 54 9.12 2.15 16.61
N PRO A 55 8.06 1.33 16.66
CA PRO A 55 6.71 1.80 16.95
C PRO A 55 6.67 2.55 18.28
N ASN A 56 5.91 3.64 18.34
CA ASN A 56 5.71 4.42 19.57
C ASN A 56 7.01 4.93 20.24
N LEU A 57 8.04 5.26 19.44
CA LEU A 57 9.35 5.73 19.90
C LEU A 57 9.29 6.81 21.00
N ARG A 58 8.35 7.77 20.88
CA ARG A 58 8.17 8.87 21.84
C ARG A 58 7.81 8.38 23.24
N LEU A 59 6.99 7.33 23.36
CA LEU A 59 6.61 6.73 24.64
C LEU A 59 7.80 6.02 25.27
N TRP A 60 8.53 5.23 24.47
CA TRP A 60 9.75 4.53 24.92
C TRP A 60 10.84 5.48 25.40
N ALA A 61 11.02 6.62 24.72
CA ALA A 61 11.97 7.64 25.14
C ALA A 61 11.64 8.22 26.54
N LEU A 62 10.36 8.36 26.90
CA LEU A 62 9.95 8.90 28.20
C LEU A 62 10.17 7.93 29.38
N VAL A 63 10.21 6.61 29.14
CA VAL A 63 10.41 5.57 30.17
C VAL A 63 11.61 5.85 31.08
N PRO A 64 12.84 6.10 30.58
CA PRO A 64 13.99 6.39 31.45
C PRO A 64 13.82 7.67 32.29
N LEU A 65 13.12 8.69 31.79
CA LEU A 65 12.85 9.91 32.55
C LEU A 65 11.86 9.64 33.69
N VAL A 66 10.78 8.91 33.41
CA VAL A 66 9.79 8.51 34.43
C VAL A 66 10.44 7.60 35.47
N ALA A 67 11.22 6.61 35.05
CA ALA A 67 11.97 5.73 35.94
C ALA A 67 12.92 6.52 36.85
N TRP A 68 13.63 7.52 36.31
CA TRP A 68 14.47 8.42 37.10
C TRP A 68 13.67 9.19 38.15
N VAL A 69 12.51 9.76 37.78
CA VAL A 69 11.62 10.46 38.75
C VAL A 69 11.16 9.51 39.85
N VAL A 70 10.76 8.28 39.50
CA VAL A 70 10.34 7.26 40.47
C VAL A 70 11.49 6.89 41.41
N VAL A 71 12.72 6.75 40.91
CA VAL A 71 13.90 6.47 41.74
C VAL A 71 14.22 7.66 42.67
N VAL A 72 14.11 8.90 42.20
CA VAL A 72 14.32 10.10 43.03
C VAL A 72 13.24 10.22 44.12
N LEU A 73 11.97 9.98 43.78
CA LEU A 73 10.87 9.96 44.75
C LEU A 73 11.01 8.81 45.74
N GLY A 74 11.39 7.62 45.27
CA GLY A 74 11.69 6.47 46.11
C GLY A 74 12.83 6.76 47.09
N TYR A 75 13.89 7.44 46.64
CA TYR A 75 14.99 7.88 47.50
C TYR A 75 14.52 8.87 48.58
N LEU A 76 13.56 9.74 48.29
CA LEU A 76 12.96 10.67 49.26
C LEU A 76 12.09 9.93 50.30
N LEU A 77 11.29 8.97 49.86
CA LEU A 77 10.30 8.27 50.69
C LEU A 77 10.92 7.13 51.53
N PHE A 78 11.79 6.31 50.93
CA PHE A 78 12.33 5.10 51.55
C PHE A 78 13.64 5.31 52.29
N ARG A 79 14.24 6.50 52.25
CA ARG A 79 15.46 6.82 53.01
C ARG A 79 15.16 7.72 54.22
N PRO A 80 14.54 7.19 55.30
CA PRO A 80 14.29 8.01 56.47
C PRO A 80 15.61 8.44 57.12
N LEU A 81 15.77 9.75 57.32
CA LEU A 81 16.81 10.29 58.19
C LEU A 81 16.37 10.12 59.66
N PRO A 82 17.10 9.33 60.48
CA PRO A 82 16.79 9.17 61.89
C PRO A 82 17.09 10.46 62.66
N LEU A 83 16.26 10.76 63.67
CA LEU A 83 16.31 12.00 64.46
C LEU A 83 17.69 12.33 65.06
N PRO A 84 18.47 11.36 65.58
CA PRO A 84 19.82 11.65 66.08
C PRO A 84 20.80 12.14 64.98
N ARG A 85 20.68 11.63 63.74
CA ARG A 85 21.49 12.10 62.61
C ARG A 85 21.07 13.50 62.18
N VAL A 86 19.77 13.81 62.23
CA VAL A 86 19.23 15.14 61.96
C VAL A 86 19.77 16.14 62.97
N ALA A 87 19.69 15.84 64.27
CA ALA A 87 20.18 16.70 65.34
C ALA A 87 21.68 17.01 65.20
N ARG A 88 22.52 15.98 65.02
CA ARG A 88 23.97 16.15 64.79
C ARG A 88 24.28 17.00 63.56
N ARG A 89 23.54 16.79 62.46
CA ARG A 89 23.77 17.53 61.22
C ARG A 89 23.35 18.98 61.36
N VAL A 90 22.21 19.26 61.99
CA VAL A 90 21.74 20.62 62.29
C VAL A 90 22.74 21.33 63.21
N ASP A 91 23.17 20.66 64.29
CA ASP A 91 24.14 21.19 65.25
C ASP A 91 25.45 21.59 64.56
N HIS A 92 25.98 20.73 63.68
CA HIS A 92 27.20 21.02 62.93
C HIS A 92 27.00 22.14 61.89
N THR A 93 25.85 22.19 61.21
CA THR A 93 25.61 23.21 60.17
C THR A 93 25.35 24.61 60.72
N LEU A 94 24.77 24.70 61.92
CA LEU A 94 24.39 25.96 62.57
C LEU A 94 25.27 26.30 63.78
N ASP A 95 26.35 25.54 64.00
CA ASP A 95 27.29 25.66 65.12
C ASP A 95 26.60 25.72 66.50
N LEU A 96 25.61 24.84 66.73
CA LEU A 96 24.85 24.80 67.99
C LEU A 96 25.58 24.03 69.10
N ARG A 97 26.87 23.71 68.94
CA ARG A 97 27.71 23.04 69.95
C ARG A 97 27.09 21.74 70.51
N SER A 98 26.51 20.92 69.63
CA SER A 98 25.90 19.62 69.97
C SER A 98 24.69 19.66 70.90
N ARG A 99 24.08 20.84 71.14
CA ARG A 99 22.95 20.99 72.07
C ARG A 99 21.77 20.08 71.74
N LEU A 100 21.41 19.96 70.45
CA LEU A 100 20.25 19.16 70.02
C LEU A 100 20.55 17.65 70.08
N ALA A 101 21.75 17.25 69.67
CA ALA A 101 22.18 15.85 69.70
C ALA A 101 22.32 15.33 71.13
N THR A 102 22.93 16.11 72.02
CA THR A 102 23.10 15.76 73.44
C THR A 102 21.76 15.66 74.17
N ALA A 103 20.80 16.54 73.87
CA ALA A 103 19.47 16.46 74.48
C ALA A 103 18.68 15.21 74.07
N LEU A 104 18.79 14.78 72.81
CA LEU A 104 18.20 13.52 72.37
C LEU A 104 18.87 12.31 73.05
N GLU A 105 20.20 12.31 73.16
CA GLU A 105 20.95 11.22 73.77
C GLU A 105 20.67 11.07 75.26
N LEU A 106 20.61 12.18 76.01
CA LEU A 106 20.23 12.20 77.43
C LEU A 106 18.81 11.65 77.66
N HIS A 107 17.87 11.98 76.76
CA HIS A 107 16.51 11.46 76.82
C HIS A 107 16.44 9.97 76.48
N ASP A 108 17.10 9.52 75.41
CA ASP A 108 17.11 8.11 74.98
C ASP A 108 17.80 7.20 76.00
N THR A 109 18.86 7.69 76.67
CA THR A 109 19.58 6.97 77.73
C THR A 109 18.89 7.04 79.10
N ARG A 110 17.78 7.78 79.23
CA ARG A 110 17.00 7.98 80.47
C ARG A 110 17.86 8.47 81.64
N ILE A 111 18.79 9.37 81.36
CA ILE A 111 19.60 10.00 82.40
C ILE A 111 18.76 11.11 83.06
N GLU A 112 18.28 10.84 84.27
CA GLU A 112 17.48 11.77 85.07
C GLU A 112 18.37 12.61 86.00
N GLY A 113 18.05 13.89 86.16
CA GLY A 113 18.75 14.81 87.05
C GLY A 113 18.58 16.28 86.65
N GLU A 114 18.79 17.20 87.60
CA GLU A 114 18.60 18.65 87.40
C GLU A 114 19.39 19.20 86.21
N MET A 115 20.63 18.74 86.01
CA MET A 115 21.46 19.13 84.86
C MET A 115 20.92 18.61 83.52
N SER A 116 20.27 17.43 83.52
CA SER A 116 19.63 16.85 82.33
C SER A 116 18.42 17.71 81.92
N ASP A 117 17.61 18.14 82.90
CA ASP A 117 16.44 18.98 82.67
C ASP A 117 16.83 20.38 82.16
N LEU A 118 17.87 20.98 82.75
CA LEU A 118 18.41 22.26 82.28
C LEU A 118 18.96 22.18 80.85
N GLN A 119 19.67 21.10 80.52
CA GLN A 119 20.21 20.89 79.17
C GLN A 119 19.09 20.68 78.14
N GLN A 120 18.07 19.89 78.47
CA GLN A 120 16.91 19.66 77.58
C GLN A 120 16.11 20.95 77.36
N ASN A 121 15.99 21.81 78.38
CA ASN A 121 15.34 23.12 78.27
C ASN A 121 16.14 24.12 77.41
N ASP A 122 17.48 24.13 77.53
CA ASP A 122 18.35 24.93 76.65
C ASP A 122 18.22 24.46 75.19
N ALA A 123 18.29 23.14 74.94
CA ALA A 123 18.16 22.56 73.62
C ALA A 123 16.78 22.84 72.99
N ALA A 124 15.69 22.75 73.77
CA ALA A 124 14.35 23.09 73.30
C ALA A 124 14.23 24.59 72.95
N SER A 125 14.86 25.47 73.73
CA SER A 125 14.89 26.91 73.46
C SER A 125 15.69 27.24 72.19
N ALA A 126 16.84 26.58 71.98
CA ALA A 126 17.61 26.68 70.75
C ALA A 126 16.82 26.16 69.54
N ALA A 127 16.16 25.00 69.66
CA ALA A 127 15.36 24.40 68.60
C ALA A 127 14.17 25.29 68.15
N ARG A 128 13.60 26.11 69.04
CA ARG A 128 12.54 27.07 68.69
C ARG A 128 13.05 28.20 67.80
N GLN A 129 14.33 28.58 67.92
CA GLN A 129 14.94 29.68 67.18
C GLN A 129 15.45 29.25 65.80
N VAL A 130 15.74 27.95 65.62
CA VAL A 130 16.17 27.39 64.33
C VAL A 130 15.03 27.45 63.32
N LYS A 131 15.28 28.14 62.20
CA LYS A 131 14.37 28.16 61.05
C LYS A 131 14.86 27.17 60.01
N ALA A 132 13.93 26.43 59.40
CA ALA A 132 14.25 25.57 58.26
C ALA A 132 15.07 26.33 57.20
N GLY A 133 14.72 27.60 56.94
CA GLY A 133 15.40 28.56 56.06
C GLY A 133 16.93 28.59 56.10
N GLN A 134 17.51 28.32 57.27
CA GLN A 134 18.95 28.42 57.52
C GLN A 134 19.74 27.20 57.03
N LEU A 135 19.05 26.10 56.70
CA LEU A 135 19.68 24.90 56.14
C LEU A 135 19.82 25.05 54.61
N PRO A 136 21.04 24.96 54.05
CA PRO A 136 21.28 25.13 52.62
C PRO A 136 20.71 23.96 51.82
N LEU A 137 20.10 24.28 50.68
CA LEU A 137 19.79 23.31 49.65
C LEU A 137 21.07 23.01 48.87
N ARG A 138 21.52 21.75 48.89
CA ARG A 138 22.76 21.34 48.22
C ARG A 138 22.44 20.92 46.79
N PHE A 139 23.13 21.54 45.84
CA PHE A 139 22.92 21.29 44.43
C PHE A 139 24.25 21.32 43.68
N ASP A 140 24.50 20.29 42.86
CA ASP A 140 25.72 20.19 42.06
C ASP A 140 25.50 20.78 40.67
N ARG A 141 25.79 22.07 40.50
CA ARG A 141 25.48 22.82 39.26
C ARG A 141 26.16 22.25 38.03
N ASN A 142 27.41 21.79 38.16
CA ASN A 142 28.19 21.31 37.04
C ASN A 142 27.65 19.98 36.52
N VAL A 143 27.28 19.07 37.43
CA VAL A 143 26.71 17.77 37.05
C VAL A 143 25.28 17.93 36.52
N MET A 144 24.49 18.85 37.06
CA MET A 144 23.19 19.18 36.48
C MET A 144 23.33 19.73 35.06
N LEU A 145 24.23 20.70 34.84
CA LEU A 145 24.46 21.27 33.51
C LEU A 145 24.85 20.18 32.52
N ALA A 146 25.71 19.24 32.93
CA ALA A 146 26.04 18.05 32.13
C ALA A 146 24.81 17.19 31.79
N GLY A 147 23.83 17.04 32.69
CA GLY A 147 22.56 16.35 32.41
C GLY A 147 21.57 17.15 31.55
N MET A 148 21.67 18.48 31.52
CA MET A 148 20.81 19.33 30.67
C MET A 148 21.21 19.27 29.20
N VAL A 149 22.49 19.00 28.89
CA VAL A 149 22.99 18.86 27.51
C VAL A 149 22.30 17.72 26.74
N PRO A 150 22.29 16.45 27.20
CA PRO A 150 21.60 15.38 26.50
C PRO A 150 20.08 15.58 26.50
N LEU A 151 19.51 16.21 27.51
CA LEU A 151 18.09 16.58 27.51
C LEU A 151 17.76 17.56 26.37
N ALA A 152 18.55 18.62 26.21
CA ALA A 152 18.39 19.59 25.14
C ALA A 152 18.59 18.95 23.76
N LEU A 153 19.57 18.05 23.63
CA LEU A 153 19.80 17.28 22.41
C LEU A 153 18.59 16.38 22.07
N GLY A 154 18.11 15.60 23.03
CA GLY A 154 16.94 14.73 22.84
C GLY A 154 15.67 15.52 22.50
N LEU A 155 15.44 16.66 23.15
CA LEU A 155 14.34 17.56 22.81
C LEU A 155 14.47 18.11 21.39
N SER A 156 15.69 18.48 20.96
CA SER A 156 15.93 18.94 19.59
C SER A 156 15.64 17.84 18.56
N LEU A 157 15.98 16.58 18.88
CA LEU A 157 15.71 15.42 18.01
C LEU A 157 14.21 15.13 17.83
N LEU A 158 13.33 15.61 18.71
CA LEU A 158 11.87 15.51 18.57
C LEU A 158 11.29 16.50 17.55
N PHE A 159 11.96 17.63 17.30
CA PHE A 159 11.52 18.62 16.30
C PHE A 159 12.04 18.32 14.90
N VAL A 160 13.14 17.57 14.80
CA VAL A 160 13.68 17.15 13.51
C VAL A 160 12.87 15.94 13.01
N PRO A 161 12.32 15.97 11.78
CA PRO A 161 11.60 14.84 11.20
C PRO A 161 12.43 13.55 11.29
N ASN A 162 11.77 12.45 11.60
CA ASN A 162 12.40 11.14 11.64
C ASN A 162 12.12 10.42 10.31
N PRO A 163 13.14 10.03 9.52
CA PRO A 163 12.91 9.33 8.26
C PRO A 163 12.19 7.98 8.47
N GLN A 164 12.35 7.36 9.63
CA GLN A 164 11.70 6.07 9.94
C GLN A 164 10.20 6.20 10.23
N ASP A 165 9.70 7.41 10.51
CA ASP A 165 8.25 7.61 10.71
C ASP A 165 7.51 7.41 9.37
N ALA A 166 8.14 7.73 8.23
CA ALA A 166 7.57 7.51 6.91
C ALA A 166 7.52 6.01 6.54
N VAL A 167 8.54 5.25 6.91
CA VAL A 167 8.59 3.79 6.70
C VAL A 167 7.54 3.08 7.56
N LEU A 168 7.39 3.49 8.83
CA LEU A 168 6.36 2.93 9.71
C LEU A 168 4.95 3.20 9.19
N ALA A 169 4.68 4.42 8.71
CA ALA A 169 3.38 4.74 8.15
C ALA A 169 3.11 4.05 6.81
N GLU A 170 4.14 3.83 5.98
CA GLU A 170 4.02 2.97 4.78
C GLU A 170 3.69 1.52 5.17
N GLN A 171 4.38 0.97 6.18
CA GLN A 171 4.09 -0.38 6.69
C GLN A 171 2.67 -0.49 7.25
N GLU A 172 2.19 0.50 8.01
CA GLU A 172 0.82 0.52 8.52
C GLU A 172 -0.23 0.59 7.40
N GLN A 173 0.04 1.32 6.31
CA GLN A 173 -0.84 1.40 5.15
C GLN A 173 -0.87 0.08 4.36
N VAL A 174 0.30 -0.54 4.17
CA VAL A 174 0.39 -1.87 3.53
C VAL A 174 -0.31 -2.91 4.38
N GLU A 175 -0.13 -2.88 5.71
CA GLU A 175 -0.79 -3.81 6.64
C GLU A 175 -2.32 -3.70 6.53
N GLN A 176 -2.85 -2.47 6.45
CA GLN A 176 -4.29 -2.24 6.24
C GLN A 176 -4.76 -2.76 4.88
N ALA A 177 -4.07 -2.41 3.80
CA ALA A 177 -4.44 -2.88 2.45
C ALA A 177 -4.40 -4.40 2.33
N VAL A 178 -3.44 -5.07 2.97
CA VAL A 178 -3.39 -6.55 2.98
C VAL A 178 -4.57 -7.13 3.78
N GLU A 179 -4.95 -6.52 4.90
CA GLU A 179 -6.12 -6.96 5.68
C GLU A 179 -7.43 -6.80 4.89
N ASP A 180 -7.59 -5.67 4.19
CA ASP A 180 -8.77 -5.42 3.33
C ASP A 180 -8.85 -6.49 2.21
N VAL A 181 -7.72 -6.80 1.55
CA VAL A 181 -7.64 -7.88 0.56
C VAL A 181 -7.95 -9.25 1.16
N ILE A 182 -7.53 -9.52 2.40
CA ILE A 182 -7.87 -10.78 3.08
C ILE A 182 -9.38 -10.87 3.33
N GLU A 183 -10.05 -9.77 3.68
CA GLU A 183 -11.51 -9.71 3.87
C GLU A 183 -12.26 -9.93 2.53
N ASP A 184 -11.78 -9.33 1.44
CA ASP A 184 -12.34 -9.56 0.10
C ASP A 184 -12.19 -11.03 -0.33
N LEU A 185 -11.03 -11.64 -0.06
CA LEU A 185 -10.80 -13.07 -0.29
C LEU A 185 -11.69 -13.96 0.60
N GLU A 186 -12.08 -13.52 1.80
CA GLU A 186 -13.03 -14.24 2.64
C GLU A 186 -14.43 -14.18 2.04
N THR A 187 -14.84 -13.03 1.51
CA THR A 187 -16.11 -12.85 0.80
C THR A 187 -16.18 -13.73 -0.45
N LEU A 188 -15.15 -13.69 -1.29
CA LEU A 188 -15.04 -14.54 -2.48
C LEU A 188 -15.14 -16.03 -2.12
N ARG A 189 -14.51 -16.43 -1.01
CA ARG A 189 -14.60 -17.81 -0.53
C ARG A 189 -16.03 -18.18 -0.11
N GLU A 190 -16.76 -17.28 0.55
CA GLU A 190 -18.17 -17.50 0.89
C GLU A 190 -19.06 -17.59 -0.36
N GLU A 191 -18.78 -16.81 -1.40
CA GLU A 191 -19.49 -16.86 -2.68
C GLU A 191 -19.27 -18.21 -3.38
N ILE A 192 -18.02 -18.66 -3.49
CA ILE A 192 -17.68 -19.99 -4.05
C ILE A 192 -18.33 -21.12 -3.24
N ALA A 193 -18.39 -21.00 -1.91
CA ALA A 193 -19.04 -22.01 -1.07
C ALA A 193 -20.55 -22.14 -1.35
N ASN A 194 -21.20 -21.04 -1.72
CA ASN A 194 -22.64 -20.98 -2.01
C ASN A 194 -22.99 -21.32 -3.47
N GLU A 195 -22.02 -21.36 -4.37
CA GLU A 195 -22.25 -21.53 -5.81
C GLU A 195 -22.69 -22.95 -6.18
N GLU A 196 -23.99 -23.21 -6.30
CA GLU A 196 -24.58 -24.55 -6.42
C GLU A 196 -24.17 -25.34 -7.68
N THR A 197 -23.62 -24.70 -8.71
CA THR A 197 -23.24 -25.32 -9.98
C THR A 197 -21.90 -26.05 -9.95
N LEU A 198 -20.97 -25.67 -9.07
CA LEU A 198 -19.65 -26.31 -8.96
C LEU A 198 -19.73 -27.68 -8.28
N SER A 199 -18.88 -28.62 -8.68
CA SER A 199 -18.78 -29.91 -7.98
C SER A 199 -18.25 -29.74 -6.53
N PRO A 200 -18.64 -30.58 -5.56
CA PRO A 200 -18.16 -30.46 -4.18
C PRO A 200 -16.64 -30.59 -4.03
N GLU A 201 -15.98 -31.31 -4.94
CA GLU A 201 -14.53 -31.49 -4.93
C GLU A 201 -13.81 -30.22 -5.41
N GLU A 202 -14.31 -29.58 -6.47
CA GLU A 202 -13.73 -28.36 -7.04
C GLU A 202 -13.93 -27.15 -6.13
N ARG A 203 -15.11 -27.01 -5.50
CA ARG A 203 -15.33 -25.97 -4.48
C ARG A 203 -14.32 -26.09 -3.36
N ALA A 204 -14.11 -27.30 -2.85
CA ALA A 204 -13.17 -27.53 -1.76
C ALA A 204 -11.72 -27.21 -2.15
N GLU A 205 -11.33 -27.49 -3.40
CA GLU A 205 -10.00 -27.14 -3.92
C GLU A 205 -9.80 -25.62 -4.03
N LEU A 206 -10.75 -24.89 -4.62
CA LEU A 206 -10.70 -23.43 -4.72
C LEU A 206 -10.69 -22.76 -3.34
N GLU A 207 -11.60 -23.19 -2.45
CA GLU A 207 -11.65 -22.68 -1.08
C GLU A 207 -10.33 -22.92 -0.33
N GLN A 208 -9.73 -24.11 -0.48
CA GLN A 208 -8.46 -24.42 0.17
C GLN A 208 -7.35 -23.52 -0.37
N ARG A 209 -7.32 -23.28 -1.69
CA ARG A 209 -6.30 -22.43 -2.32
C ARG A 209 -6.40 -20.98 -1.85
N ILE A 210 -7.61 -20.43 -1.77
CA ILE A 210 -7.85 -19.08 -1.25
C ILE A 210 -7.45 -19.01 0.23
N ALA A 211 -7.80 -20.02 1.03
CA ALA A 211 -7.45 -20.05 2.46
C ALA A 211 -5.92 -20.14 2.70
N GLU A 212 -5.20 -20.88 1.86
CA GLU A 212 -3.73 -20.94 1.88
C GLU A 212 -3.12 -19.57 1.56
N LEU A 213 -3.60 -18.91 0.50
CA LEU A 213 -3.16 -17.57 0.12
C LEU A 213 -3.43 -16.54 1.24
N GLN A 214 -4.60 -16.59 1.87
CA GLN A 214 -4.91 -15.72 3.01
C GLN A 214 -3.92 -15.91 4.17
N GLU A 215 -3.49 -17.14 4.45
CA GLU A 215 -2.51 -17.40 5.50
C GLU A 215 -1.10 -16.92 5.13
N GLU A 216 -0.71 -17.07 3.86
CA GLU A 216 0.55 -16.54 3.33
C GLU A 216 0.58 -15.00 3.40
N LEU A 217 -0.50 -14.34 2.99
CA LEU A 217 -0.65 -12.88 3.11
C LEU A 217 -0.62 -12.39 4.57
N ARG A 218 -1.17 -13.16 5.51
CA ARG A 218 -1.09 -12.84 6.94
C ARG A 218 0.32 -12.96 7.51
N GLN A 219 1.16 -13.84 6.96
CA GLN A 219 2.54 -13.99 7.40
C GLN A 219 3.41 -12.81 6.98
N ASP A 220 3.21 -12.31 5.75
CA ASP A 220 4.04 -11.26 5.14
C ASP A 220 3.33 -9.90 5.04
N MET A 221 2.33 -9.66 5.89
CA MET A 221 1.44 -8.48 5.91
C MET A 221 2.17 -7.12 6.01
N GLN A 222 3.40 -7.11 6.54
CA GLN A 222 4.20 -5.88 6.69
C GLN A 222 5.18 -5.63 5.53
N ASN A 223 5.29 -6.59 4.61
CA ASN A 223 6.21 -6.54 3.49
C ASN A 223 5.44 -6.52 2.17
N ARG A 224 5.38 -5.33 1.57
CA ARG A 224 4.67 -5.08 0.33
C ARG A 224 5.18 -5.97 -0.81
N GLU A 225 6.48 -6.12 -0.96
CA GLU A 225 7.06 -6.90 -2.05
C GLU A 225 6.74 -8.39 -1.93
N GLU A 226 6.74 -8.93 -0.71
CA GLU A 226 6.36 -10.32 -0.45
C GLU A 226 4.86 -10.53 -0.69
N ALA A 227 3.98 -9.68 -0.13
CA ALA A 227 2.54 -9.77 -0.36
C ALA A 227 2.15 -9.67 -1.85
N LEU A 228 2.78 -8.77 -2.61
CA LEU A 228 2.57 -8.67 -4.06
C LEU A 228 3.10 -9.89 -4.82
N ALA A 229 4.18 -10.51 -4.34
CA ALA A 229 4.72 -11.72 -4.94
C ALA A 229 3.77 -12.91 -4.75
N GLU A 230 3.20 -13.09 -3.55
CA GLU A 230 2.23 -14.16 -3.28
C GLU A 230 0.96 -14.01 -4.13
N LEU A 231 0.41 -12.78 -4.23
CA LEU A 231 -0.73 -12.52 -5.12
C LEU A 231 -0.40 -12.80 -6.59
N SER A 232 0.78 -12.37 -7.05
CA SER A 232 1.19 -12.57 -8.45
C SER A 232 1.42 -14.06 -8.77
N GLN A 233 1.92 -14.83 -7.80
CA GLN A 233 2.08 -16.27 -7.94
C GLN A 233 0.71 -16.95 -8.04
N ALA A 234 -0.21 -16.62 -7.13
CA ALA A 234 -1.57 -17.15 -7.16
C ALA A 234 -2.28 -16.79 -8.48
N GLU A 235 -2.19 -15.54 -8.93
CA GLU A 235 -2.74 -15.09 -10.22
C GLU A 235 -2.19 -15.92 -11.39
N ALA A 236 -0.87 -16.15 -11.44
CA ALA A 236 -0.24 -16.94 -12.50
C ALA A 236 -0.63 -18.42 -12.47
N GLU A 237 -0.94 -18.97 -11.30
CA GLU A 237 -1.38 -20.35 -11.11
C GLU A 237 -2.85 -20.54 -11.50
N LEU A 238 -3.71 -19.55 -11.22
CA LEU A 238 -5.11 -19.54 -11.69
C LEU A 238 -5.18 -19.32 -13.20
N GLN A 239 -4.38 -18.40 -13.74
CA GLN A 239 -4.34 -18.12 -15.18
C GLN A 239 -3.91 -19.33 -16.01
N GLN A 240 -3.08 -20.23 -15.45
CA GLN A 240 -2.69 -21.50 -16.11
C GLN A 240 -3.83 -22.53 -16.17
N GLN A 241 -4.85 -22.40 -15.32
CA GLN A 241 -6.00 -23.29 -15.31
C GLN A 241 -7.12 -22.81 -16.24
N LEU A 242 -7.07 -21.54 -16.66
CA LEU A 242 -8.02 -20.97 -17.61
C LEU A 242 -7.90 -21.65 -18.98
N ASP A 243 -9.04 -22.02 -19.55
CA ASP A 243 -9.17 -22.64 -20.86
C ASP A 243 -9.68 -21.60 -21.85
N PRO A 244 -8.89 -21.24 -22.87
CA PRO A 244 -9.32 -20.27 -23.88
C PRO A 244 -10.51 -20.74 -24.74
N GLN A 245 -10.94 -22.01 -24.63
CA GLN A 245 -12.08 -22.55 -25.37
C GLN A 245 -13.42 -22.43 -24.63
N THR A 246 -13.43 -21.98 -23.36
CA THR A 246 -14.65 -21.89 -22.55
C THR A 246 -15.73 -21.03 -23.23
N ASP A 247 -15.39 -19.84 -23.74
CA ASP A 247 -16.34 -18.96 -24.46
C ASP A 247 -17.01 -19.66 -25.66
N ALA A 248 -16.23 -20.43 -26.41
CA ALA A 248 -16.73 -21.14 -27.58
C ALA A 248 -17.63 -22.31 -27.17
N ARG A 249 -17.33 -22.95 -26.05
CA ARG A 249 -18.09 -24.04 -25.46
C ARG A 249 -19.43 -23.55 -24.92
N GLU A 250 -19.42 -22.48 -24.14
CA GLU A 250 -20.61 -21.81 -23.61
C GLU A 250 -21.55 -21.41 -24.75
N ALA A 251 -21.04 -20.68 -25.74
CA ALA A 251 -21.85 -20.26 -26.89
C ALA A 251 -22.45 -21.44 -27.67
N ALA A 252 -21.75 -22.58 -27.74
CA ALA A 252 -22.25 -23.78 -28.42
C ALA A 252 -23.36 -24.48 -27.63
N LEU A 253 -23.23 -24.57 -26.31
CA LEU A 253 -24.24 -25.14 -25.41
C LEU A 253 -25.47 -24.24 -25.31
N GLU A 254 -25.30 -22.92 -25.26
CA GLU A 254 -26.43 -21.99 -25.30
C GLU A 254 -27.22 -22.08 -26.61
N GLN A 255 -26.53 -22.26 -27.73
CA GLN A 255 -27.20 -22.46 -29.02
C GLN A 255 -27.99 -23.76 -29.04
N MET A 256 -27.44 -24.83 -28.44
CA MET A 256 -28.14 -26.10 -28.27
C MET A 256 -29.40 -25.92 -27.44
N ALA A 257 -29.27 -25.31 -26.26
CA ALA A 257 -30.37 -25.08 -25.35
C ALA A 257 -31.50 -24.27 -26.01
N ARG A 258 -31.17 -23.19 -26.73
CA ARG A 258 -32.16 -22.41 -27.52
C ARG A 258 -32.87 -23.24 -28.59
N ASN A 259 -32.16 -24.14 -29.27
CA ASN A 259 -32.76 -25.01 -30.26
C ASN A 259 -33.70 -26.04 -29.62
N LEU A 260 -33.33 -26.59 -28.46
CA LEU A 260 -34.18 -27.50 -27.69
C LEU A 260 -35.45 -26.80 -27.17
N GLU A 261 -35.33 -25.58 -26.64
CA GLU A 261 -36.49 -24.75 -26.24
C GLU A 261 -37.43 -24.49 -27.43
N GLN A 262 -36.87 -24.23 -28.63
CA GLN A 262 -37.67 -24.03 -29.83
C GLN A 262 -38.43 -25.31 -30.24
N MET A 263 -37.82 -26.49 -30.05
CA MET A 263 -38.42 -27.78 -30.34
C MET A 263 -39.50 -28.19 -29.33
N SER A 264 -39.32 -27.86 -28.05
CA SER A 264 -40.33 -28.07 -27.00
C SER A 264 -41.52 -27.11 -27.11
N GLY A 265 -41.41 -26.10 -27.99
CA GLY A 265 -42.43 -25.07 -28.19
C GLY A 265 -42.37 -23.94 -27.15
N GLN A 266 -41.29 -23.89 -26.37
CA GLN A 266 -40.95 -22.77 -25.49
C GLN A 266 -40.41 -21.59 -26.32
N GLN A 267 -40.52 -20.39 -25.77
CA GLN A 267 -40.02 -19.19 -26.41
C GLN A 267 -38.52 -19.06 -26.08
N PRO A 268 -37.61 -19.00 -27.07
CA PRO A 268 -36.18 -19.10 -26.82
C PRO A 268 -35.70 -17.96 -25.91
N SER A 269 -35.01 -18.34 -24.85
CA SER A 269 -34.50 -17.44 -23.81
C SER A 269 -33.22 -16.73 -24.27
N GLN A 270 -32.96 -15.52 -23.74
CA GLN A 270 -31.70 -14.82 -24.02
C GLN A 270 -30.51 -15.52 -23.35
N ASN A 271 -30.70 -16.01 -22.12
CA ASN A 271 -29.78 -16.88 -21.39
C ASN A 271 -30.53 -18.18 -21.08
N PRO A 272 -30.39 -19.21 -21.93
CA PRO A 272 -31.07 -20.48 -21.73
C PRO A 272 -30.43 -21.27 -20.59
N ASP A 273 -31.23 -21.96 -19.78
CA ASP A 273 -30.73 -22.81 -18.70
C ASP A 273 -30.19 -24.13 -19.26
N LEU A 274 -28.88 -24.36 -19.11
CA LEU A 274 -28.20 -25.56 -19.63
C LEU A 274 -28.65 -26.83 -18.89
N GLU A 275 -29.05 -26.73 -17.63
CA GLU A 275 -29.59 -27.87 -16.87
C GLU A 275 -30.99 -28.24 -17.38
N GLU A 276 -31.80 -27.26 -17.80
CA GLU A 276 -33.08 -27.52 -18.48
C GLU A 276 -32.84 -28.16 -19.86
N ALA A 277 -31.81 -27.73 -20.58
CA ALA A 277 -31.41 -28.35 -21.86
C ALA A 277 -30.99 -29.82 -21.69
N ALA A 278 -30.18 -30.14 -20.69
CA ALA A 278 -29.79 -31.52 -20.37
C ALA A 278 -31.01 -32.39 -20.00
N ARG A 279 -31.95 -31.86 -19.21
CA ARG A 279 -33.22 -32.56 -18.90
C ARG A 279 -34.08 -32.79 -20.14
N ASN A 280 -34.15 -31.82 -21.04
CA ASN A 280 -34.89 -31.96 -22.30
C ASN A 280 -34.32 -33.10 -23.17
N LEU A 281 -33.00 -33.32 -23.16
CA LEU A 281 -32.37 -34.46 -23.85
C LEU A 281 -32.73 -35.81 -23.20
N GLU A 282 -32.76 -35.86 -21.86
CA GLU A 282 -33.22 -37.04 -21.12
C GLU A 282 -34.69 -37.36 -21.41
N GLU A 283 -35.57 -36.35 -21.39
CA GLU A 283 -36.98 -36.51 -21.75
C GLU A 283 -37.16 -36.97 -23.20
N LEU A 284 -36.35 -36.42 -24.13
CA LEU A 284 -36.33 -36.88 -25.52
C LEU A 284 -35.92 -38.36 -25.59
N SER A 285 -34.93 -38.80 -24.81
CA SER A 285 -34.49 -40.20 -24.75
C SER A 285 -35.62 -41.15 -24.34
N GLU A 286 -36.45 -40.76 -23.35
CA GLU A 286 -37.61 -41.55 -22.91
C GLU A 286 -38.76 -41.52 -23.93
N ALA A 287 -38.93 -40.40 -24.64
CA ALA A 287 -39.96 -40.24 -25.65
C ALA A 287 -39.68 -41.03 -26.93
N LEU A 288 -38.41 -41.38 -27.21
CA LEU A 288 -37.99 -42.09 -28.43
C LEU A 288 -38.79 -43.37 -28.71
N GLU A 289 -39.16 -44.12 -27.66
CA GLU A 289 -39.91 -45.38 -27.80
C GLU A 289 -41.36 -45.16 -28.30
N ASN A 290 -41.92 -43.99 -28.05
CA ASN A 290 -43.30 -43.64 -28.40
C ASN A 290 -43.42 -42.87 -29.72
N MET A 291 -42.31 -42.47 -30.33
CA MET A 291 -42.27 -41.69 -31.57
C MET A 291 -42.45 -42.55 -32.82
N SER A 292 -43.17 -42.02 -33.81
CA SER A 292 -43.25 -42.62 -35.13
C SER A 292 -41.89 -42.63 -35.84
N GLU A 293 -41.74 -43.47 -36.86
CA GLU A 293 -40.48 -43.58 -37.61
C GLU A 293 -40.17 -42.30 -38.41
N GLU A 294 -41.22 -41.58 -38.83
CA GLU A 294 -41.14 -40.29 -39.52
C GLU A 294 -40.67 -39.18 -38.56
N GLU A 295 -41.17 -39.15 -37.32
CA GLU A 295 -40.71 -38.21 -36.28
C GLU A 295 -39.27 -38.49 -35.86
N ARG A 296 -38.88 -39.78 -35.75
CA ARG A 296 -37.50 -40.17 -35.44
C ARG A 296 -36.50 -39.76 -36.54
N GLN A 297 -36.89 -39.83 -37.81
CA GLN A 297 -36.04 -39.36 -38.91
C GLN A 297 -35.84 -37.84 -38.89
N GLN A 298 -36.89 -37.07 -38.56
CA GLN A 298 -36.79 -35.61 -38.43
C GLN A 298 -35.90 -35.22 -37.25
N LEU A 299 -36.06 -35.89 -36.10
CA LEU A 299 -35.21 -35.68 -34.93
C LEU A 299 -33.75 -35.99 -35.25
N ALA A 300 -33.48 -37.08 -35.99
CA ALA A 300 -32.12 -37.44 -36.39
C ALA A 300 -31.45 -36.39 -37.31
N GLU A 301 -32.19 -35.81 -38.25
CA GLU A 301 -31.66 -34.73 -39.10
C GLU A 301 -31.34 -33.48 -38.28
N GLU A 302 -32.20 -33.14 -37.31
CA GLU A 302 -32.01 -31.97 -36.46
C GLU A 302 -30.83 -32.15 -35.49
N LEU A 303 -30.73 -33.30 -34.81
CA LEU A 303 -29.60 -33.64 -33.94
C LEU A 303 -28.28 -33.66 -34.70
N SER A 304 -28.25 -34.23 -35.92
CA SER A 304 -27.05 -34.22 -36.76
C SER A 304 -26.64 -32.81 -37.17
N ARG A 305 -27.62 -31.92 -37.39
CA ARG A 305 -27.36 -30.52 -37.74
C ARG A 305 -26.86 -29.73 -36.54
N GLN A 306 -27.35 -30.00 -35.34
CA GLN A 306 -26.87 -29.39 -34.10
C GLN A 306 -25.45 -29.85 -33.76
N ALA A 307 -25.19 -31.15 -33.84
CA ALA A 307 -23.85 -31.72 -33.68
C ALA A 307 -22.81 -31.06 -34.61
N ALA A 308 -23.15 -30.85 -35.88
CA ALA A 308 -22.25 -30.20 -36.83
C ALA A 308 -21.94 -28.73 -36.51
N GLN A 309 -22.88 -28.02 -35.86
CA GLN A 309 -22.69 -26.62 -35.43
C GLN A 309 -21.86 -26.54 -34.14
N MET A 310 -22.00 -27.55 -33.26
CA MET A 310 -21.34 -27.60 -31.96
C MET A 310 -19.94 -28.19 -32.00
N ALA A 311 -19.58 -28.96 -33.04
CA ALA A 311 -18.29 -29.65 -33.14
C ALA A 311 -17.05 -28.76 -33.00
N ALA A 312 -17.17 -27.44 -33.21
CA ALA A 312 -16.09 -26.48 -33.02
C ALA A 312 -15.96 -25.97 -31.58
N GLY A 313 -17.04 -25.96 -30.79
CA GLY A 313 -17.07 -25.45 -29.42
C GLY A 313 -17.04 -26.57 -28.38
N ASP A 314 -17.84 -27.63 -28.58
CA ASP A 314 -17.82 -28.80 -27.70
C ASP A 314 -17.83 -30.11 -28.50
N PRO A 315 -16.65 -30.69 -28.79
CA PRO A 315 -16.55 -31.88 -29.64
C PRO A 315 -17.14 -33.13 -28.99
N GLN A 316 -17.14 -33.21 -27.65
CA GLN A 316 -17.65 -34.38 -26.91
C GLN A 316 -19.18 -34.48 -27.05
N THR A 317 -19.92 -33.45 -26.63
CA THR A 317 -21.39 -33.42 -26.79
C THR A 317 -21.81 -33.46 -28.26
N ALA A 318 -21.06 -32.83 -29.16
CA ALA A 318 -21.31 -32.94 -30.61
C ALA A 318 -21.20 -34.39 -31.11
N GLN A 319 -20.26 -35.17 -30.58
CA GLN A 319 -20.07 -36.57 -30.95
C GLN A 319 -21.20 -37.45 -30.43
N ASP A 320 -21.62 -37.25 -29.18
CA ASP A 320 -22.75 -37.98 -28.56
C ASP A 320 -24.07 -37.69 -29.31
N LEU A 321 -24.32 -36.44 -29.69
CA LEU A 321 -25.47 -36.05 -30.51
C LEU A 321 -25.42 -36.63 -31.93
N SER A 322 -24.23 -36.71 -32.52
CA SER A 322 -24.03 -37.33 -33.84
C SER A 322 -24.30 -38.84 -33.79
N ASP A 323 -23.85 -39.52 -32.73
CA ASP A 323 -24.05 -40.96 -32.53
C ASP A 323 -25.52 -41.28 -32.24
N ALA A 324 -26.22 -40.42 -31.49
CA ALA A 324 -27.67 -40.48 -31.34
C ALA A 324 -28.40 -40.35 -32.69
N ALA A 325 -28.04 -39.35 -33.49
CA ALA A 325 -28.61 -39.11 -34.82
C ALA A 325 -28.34 -40.27 -35.79
N GLN A 326 -27.18 -40.93 -35.70
CA GLN A 326 -26.89 -42.12 -36.50
C GLN A 326 -27.74 -43.31 -36.07
N SER A 327 -27.82 -43.58 -34.76
CA SER A 327 -28.59 -44.70 -34.20
C SER A 327 -30.08 -44.58 -34.51
N LEU A 328 -30.63 -43.35 -34.49
CA LEU A 328 -32.01 -43.08 -34.92
C LEU A 328 -32.25 -43.38 -36.41
N ARG A 329 -31.30 -43.05 -37.29
CA ARG A 329 -31.38 -43.38 -38.73
C ARG A 329 -31.31 -44.88 -39.00
N GLU A 330 -30.58 -45.61 -38.17
CA GLU A 330 -30.46 -47.07 -38.25
C GLU A 330 -31.66 -47.80 -37.61
N GLY A 331 -32.56 -47.07 -36.95
CA GLY A 331 -33.75 -47.61 -36.29
C GLY A 331 -33.48 -48.22 -34.91
N ASN A 332 -32.29 -48.00 -34.34
CA ASN A 332 -31.90 -48.50 -33.03
C ASN A 332 -32.24 -47.49 -31.93
N THR A 333 -33.50 -47.49 -31.48
CA THR A 333 -34.00 -46.52 -30.48
C THR A 333 -33.33 -46.66 -29.12
N GLN A 334 -32.90 -47.87 -28.76
CA GLN A 334 -32.25 -48.12 -27.48
C GLN A 334 -30.86 -47.48 -27.43
N GLN A 335 -30.05 -47.70 -28.47
CA GLN A 335 -28.73 -47.08 -28.59
C GLN A 335 -28.82 -45.55 -28.77
N ALA A 336 -29.83 -45.06 -29.49
CA ALA A 336 -30.09 -43.63 -29.59
C ALA A 336 -30.45 -42.99 -28.23
N GLY A 337 -31.22 -43.69 -27.40
CA GLY A 337 -31.55 -43.23 -26.05
C GLY A 337 -30.32 -43.17 -25.14
N GLU A 338 -29.44 -44.17 -25.21
CA GLU A 338 -28.15 -44.18 -24.50
C GLU A 338 -27.29 -42.99 -24.93
N SER A 339 -27.10 -42.75 -26.24
CA SER A 339 -26.30 -41.61 -26.72
C SER A 339 -26.91 -40.24 -26.39
N LEU A 340 -28.23 -40.13 -26.25
CA LEU A 340 -28.87 -38.89 -25.77
C LEU A 340 -28.65 -38.68 -24.26
N GLN A 341 -28.60 -39.75 -23.47
CA GLN A 341 -28.23 -39.68 -22.05
C GLN A 341 -26.75 -39.31 -21.89
N ASP A 342 -25.87 -39.90 -22.71
CA ASP A 342 -24.45 -39.52 -22.75
C ASP A 342 -24.30 -38.04 -23.13
N ALA A 343 -25.03 -37.56 -24.14
CA ALA A 343 -25.03 -36.13 -24.50
C ALA A 343 -25.55 -35.23 -23.38
N ALA A 344 -26.58 -35.65 -22.64
CA ALA A 344 -27.09 -34.92 -21.48
C ALA A 344 -26.06 -34.86 -20.35
N GLN A 345 -25.34 -35.95 -20.10
CA GLN A 345 -24.27 -35.98 -19.12
C GLN A 345 -23.09 -35.11 -19.54
N SER A 346 -22.62 -35.21 -20.79
CA SER A 346 -21.56 -34.37 -21.35
C SER A 346 -21.91 -32.87 -21.28
N ALA A 347 -23.19 -32.51 -21.51
CA ALA A 347 -23.66 -31.13 -21.37
C ALA A 347 -23.63 -30.63 -19.92
N ARG A 348 -23.96 -31.46 -18.93
CA ARG A 348 -23.84 -31.12 -17.50
C ARG A 348 -22.38 -30.97 -17.08
N GLU A 349 -21.52 -31.90 -17.48
CA GLU A 349 -20.07 -31.83 -17.22
C GLU A 349 -19.48 -30.55 -17.83
N ALA A 350 -19.88 -30.21 -19.05
CA ALA A 350 -19.44 -28.97 -19.70
C ALA A 350 -20.00 -27.70 -19.02
N GLN A 351 -21.20 -27.76 -18.43
CA GLN A 351 -21.75 -26.67 -17.62
C GLN A 351 -20.97 -26.49 -16.31
N GLU A 352 -20.63 -27.59 -15.63
CA GLU A 352 -19.78 -27.57 -14.42
C GLU A 352 -18.40 -26.97 -14.75
N ASP A 353 -17.80 -27.36 -15.88
CA ASP A 353 -16.55 -26.79 -16.39
C ASP A 353 -16.69 -25.27 -16.65
N ILE A 354 -17.78 -24.80 -17.26
CA ILE A 354 -18.01 -23.35 -17.50
C ILE A 354 -18.13 -22.59 -16.18
N ALA A 355 -18.94 -23.07 -15.24
CA ALA A 355 -19.13 -22.44 -13.93
C ALA A 355 -17.80 -22.37 -13.15
N ARG A 356 -16.96 -23.40 -13.26
CA ARG A 356 -15.61 -23.37 -12.70
C ARG A 356 -14.76 -22.27 -13.30
N GLN A 357 -14.85 -22.06 -14.60
CA GLN A 357 -14.05 -21.04 -15.30
C GLN A 357 -14.52 -19.64 -14.93
N GLU A 358 -15.83 -19.42 -14.82
CA GLU A 358 -16.39 -18.15 -14.31
C GLU A 358 -15.89 -17.85 -12.89
N ALA A 359 -15.93 -18.84 -11.99
CA ALA A 359 -15.41 -18.69 -10.63
C ALA A 359 -13.89 -18.42 -10.59
N LEU A 360 -13.13 -19.01 -11.51
CA LEU A 360 -11.69 -18.74 -11.67
C LEU A 360 -11.43 -17.32 -12.20
N GLU A 361 -12.23 -16.84 -13.15
CA GLU A 361 -12.15 -15.47 -13.68
C GLU A 361 -12.48 -14.42 -12.63
N GLU A 362 -13.54 -14.64 -11.84
CA GLU A 362 -13.92 -13.79 -10.72
C GLU A 362 -12.80 -13.75 -9.67
N SER A 363 -12.28 -14.92 -9.30
CA SER A 363 -11.13 -15.02 -8.39
C SER A 363 -9.91 -14.26 -8.90
N LEU A 364 -9.61 -14.36 -10.21
CA LEU A 364 -8.49 -13.66 -10.83
C LEU A 364 -8.70 -12.14 -10.86
N SER A 365 -9.93 -11.68 -11.11
CA SER A 365 -10.31 -10.27 -11.02
C SER A 365 -10.10 -9.73 -9.61
N GLU A 366 -10.54 -10.46 -8.58
CA GLU A 366 -10.35 -10.02 -7.19
C GLU A 366 -8.88 -10.01 -6.76
N LEU A 367 -8.08 -11.00 -7.19
CA LEU A 367 -6.63 -10.97 -6.96
C LEU A 367 -5.95 -9.78 -7.64
N GLN A 368 -6.39 -9.41 -8.84
CA GLN A 368 -5.88 -8.24 -9.55
C GLN A 368 -6.27 -6.93 -8.84
N ASN A 369 -7.50 -6.84 -8.33
CA ASN A 369 -7.95 -5.71 -7.52
C ASN A 369 -7.09 -5.58 -6.27
N GLY A 370 -6.91 -6.66 -5.51
CA GLY A 370 -6.10 -6.66 -4.30
C GLY A 370 -4.63 -6.34 -4.56
N ARG A 371 -4.06 -6.83 -5.68
CA ARG A 371 -2.71 -6.46 -6.12
C ARG A 371 -2.59 -4.96 -6.37
N ASN A 372 -3.59 -4.35 -7.01
CA ASN A 372 -3.60 -2.93 -7.30
C ASN A 372 -3.77 -2.08 -6.03
N GLU A 373 -4.53 -2.56 -5.05
CA GLU A 373 -4.73 -1.90 -3.76
C GLU A 373 -3.44 -1.87 -2.94
N ILE A 374 -2.80 -3.03 -2.75
CA ILE A 374 -1.50 -3.13 -2.06
C ILE A 374 -0.41 -2.32 -2.80
N ALA A 375 -0.44 -2.31 -4.15
CA ALA A 375 0.48 -1.51 -4.94
C ALA A 375 0.28 0.01 -4.79
N GLN A 376 -0.94 0.47 -4.48
CA GLN A 376 -1.25 1.88 -4.26
C GLN A 376 -0.90 2.33 -2.84
N ALA A 377 -1.14 1.47 -1.83
CA ALA A 377 -0.87 1.77 -0.43
C ALA A 377 0.57 2.26 -0.17
N GLY A 378 1.57 1.71 -0.86
CA GLY A 378 2.97 2.16 -0.70
C GLY A 378 3.38 3.40 -1.54
N ARG A 379 2.49 4.01 -2.34
CA ARG A 379 2.83 5.17 -3.20
C ARG A 379 2.37 6.52 -2.64
N GLU A 380 1.33 6.55 -1.81
CA GLU A 380 0.72 7.81 -1.34
C GLU A 380 1.70 8.71 -0.56
N GLN A 381 2.70 8.12 0.10
CA GLN A 381 3.62 8.87 0.96
C GLN A 381 4.80 9.52 0.21
N GLN A 382 5.19 8.99 -0.96
CA GLN A 382 6.24 9.63 -1.79
C GLN A 382 5.78 10.98 -2.35
N SER A 383 4.48 11.15 -2.60
CA SER A 383 3.89 12.39 -3.10
C SER A 383 3.73 13.47 -2.01
N ALA A 384 3.52 13.07 -0.75
CA ALA A 384 3.31 13.99 0.36
C ALA A 384 4.60 14.73 0.80
N GLN A 385 5.78 14.11 0.61
CA GLN A 385 7.05 14.72 1.06
C GLN A 385 7.59 15.79 0.09
N GLN A 386 7.09 15.87 -1.14
CA GLN A 386 7.47 16.93 -2.10
C GLN A 386 6.59 18.19 -1.98
N GLN A 387 5.43 18.12 -1.32
CA GLN A 387 4.54 19.27 -1.13
C GLN A 387 4.79 20.05 0.18
N GLY A 388 5.67 19.54 1.06
CA GLY A 388 6.03 20.18 2.34
C GLY A 388 6.94 21.41 2.26
N GLN A 389 7.29 21.90 1.06
CA GLN A 389 8.16 23.07 0.87
C GLN A 389 7.51 24.26 0.16
N GLN A 390 6.22 24.18 -0.20
CA GLN A 390 5.43 25.33 -0.67
C GLN A 390 4.05 25.29 -0.02
N GLY A 391 3.91 25.90 1.15
CA GLY A 391 2.64 25.88 1.88
C GLY A 391 2.62 26.84 3.06
N GLN A 392 2.84 28.13 2.80
CA GLN A 392 2.60 29.18 3.79
C GLN A 392 2.11 30.44 3.09
N GLU A 393 0.83 30.45 2.71
CA GLU A 393 -0.11 31.59 2.76
C GLU A 393 -1.39 31.22 1.99
N GLY A 394 -2.55 31.20 2.68
CA GLY A 394 -3.85 31.01 2.03
C GLY A 394 -4.86 30.27 2.90
N GLN A 395 -5.42 30.97 3.88
CA GLN A 395 -6.42 30.46 4.81
C GLN A 395 -7.85 30.73 4.30
N GLN A 396 -8.76 29.80 4.60
CA GLN A 396 -10.24 29.91 4.65
C GLN A 396 -11.07 29.91 3.34
N GLY A 397 -11.86 28.84 3.20
CA GLY A 397 -13.07 28.78 2.36
C GLY A 397 -13.80 27.46 2.56
N GLN A 398 -15.04 27.51 3.04
CA GLN A 398 -15.89 26.39 3.43
C GLN A 398 -16.96 26.13 2.35
N GLN A 399 -17.46 24.88 2.27
CA GLN A 399 -18.75 24.42 1.71
C GLN A 399 -18.91 24.07 0.21
N GLN A 400 -19.20 22.76 0.02
CA GLN A 400 -20.42 22.16 -0.56
C GLN A 400 -20.61 22.03 -2.08
N ALA A 401 -21.11 20.83 -2.42
CA ALA A 401 -21.45 20.24 -3.71
C ALA A 401 -22.23 21.10 -4.72
N GLY A 402 -22.02 20.82 -6.01
CA GLY A 402 -22.89 21.20 -7.12
C GLY A 402 -22.24 20.97 -8.49
N GLU A 403 -22.86 20.09 -9.29
CA GLU A 403 -22.63 19.93 -10.73
C GLU A 403 -22.77 21.26 -11.51
N GLY A 404 -21.98 21.43 -12.58
CA GLY A 404 -22.28 22.39 -13.65
C GLY A 404 -21.08 23.15 -14.24
N GLN A 405 -20.60 22.65 -15.39
CA GLN A 405 -20.25 23.37 -16.63
C GLN A 405 -19.26 24.59 -16.62
N GLN A 406 -18.19 24.42 -17.40
CA GLN A 406 -17.36 25.37 -18.16
C GLN A 406 -17.01 26.75 -17.56
N GLY A 407 -15.71 27.01 -17.44
CA GLY A 407 -15.14 28.36 -17.38
C GLY A 407 -13.61 28.36 -17.46
N GLN A 408 -13.07 28.92 -18.55
CA GLN A 408 -11.65 29.23 -18.75
C GLN A 408 -11.07 30.08 -17.60
N GLY A 409 -9.85 29.75 -17.19
CA GLY A 409 -9.04 30.57 -16.29
C GLY A 409 -7.56 30.27 -16.46
N GLN A 410 -6.87 31.10 -17.25
CA GLN A 410 -5.42 31.16 -17.34
C GLN A 410 -4.81 31.55 -16.00
N GLN A 411 -3.85 30.77 -15.50
CA GLN A 411 -2.88 31.28 -14.55
C GLN A 411 -1.48 30.70 -14.79
N GLN A 412 -0.54 31.63 -14.74
CA GLN A 412 0.83 31.60 -15.22
C GLN A 412 1.72 30.98 -14.13
N GLY A 413 2.34 29.83 -14.42
CA GLY A 413 3.39 29.22 -13.59
C GLY A 413 4.76 29.65 -14.08
N GLN A 414 5.45 30.48 -13.31
CA GLN A 414 6.90 30.64 -13.37
C GLN A 414 7.52 29.42 -12.68
N GLN A 415 8.37 28.67 -13.39
CA GLN A 415 9.29 27.75 -12.74
C GLN A 415 10.69 27.83 -13.35
N GLU A 416 11.60 28.14 -12.43
CA GLU A 416 13.04 28.11 -12.52
C GLU A 416 13.55 26.69 -12.78
N GLN A 417 14.10 26.50 -13.98
CA GLN A 417 15.42 25.94 -14.29
C GLN A 417 16.19 25.24 -13.14
N GLN A 418 16.25 23.89 -13.17
CA GLN A 418 17.46 23.15 -12.75
C GLN A 418 17.56 21.75 -13.40
N ASP A 419 18.55 21.62 -14.28
CA ASP A 419 19.38 20.48 -14.68
C ASP A 419 18.84 19.03 -14.60
N GLY A 420 18.37 18.54 -15.75
CA GLY A 420 18.41 17.13 -16.15
C GLY A 420 19.08 17.03 -17.52
N GLY A 421 20.16 16.24 -17.62
CA GLY A 421 21.08 16.21 -18.75
C GLY A 421 20.48 15.84 -20.12
N GLY A 422 20.01 16.86 -20.85
CA GLY A 422 19.79 16.82 -22.29
C GLY A 422 21.02 17.30 -23.03
N THR A 423 21.51 16.52 -23.99
CA THR A 423 22.49 16.99 -24.97
C THR A 423 21.89 18.15 -25.77
N ASP A 424 22.50 19.34 -25.67
CA ASP A 424 22.25 20.49 -26.54
C ASP A 424 22.54 20.12 -28.01
N SER A 425 21.53 19.62 -28.72
CA SER A 425 21.60 19.47 -30.17
C SER A 425 21.21 20.80 -30.82
N GLN A 426 22.21 21.65 -31.00
CA GLN A 426 22.09 23.03 -31.47
C GLN A 426 21.88 23.15 -32.99
N ASN A 427 21.18 22.19 -33.61
CA ASN A 427 21.05 22.14 -35.07
C ASN A 427 19.64 21.74 -35.55
N LEU A 428 18.60 22.42 -35.06
CA LEU A 428 17.40 22.61 -35.88
C LEU A 428 17.71 23.70 -36.92
N GLY A 429 17.51 23.38 -38.20
CA GLY A 429 17.95 24.18 -39.33
C GLY A 429 17.52 25.66 -39.25
N GLN A 430 18.48 26.57 -39.44
CA GLN A 430 18.22 28.00 -39.61
C GLN A 430 17.53 28.25 -40.96
N GLY A 431 16.20 28.21 -40.95
CA GLY A 431 15.35 28.93 -41.89
C GLY A 431 15.15 30.36 -41.37
N GLN A 432 15.64 31.35 -42.12
CA GLN A 432 15.57 32.75 -41.74
C GLN A 432 14.12 33.27 -41.81
N SER A 433 13.45 33.31 -40.66
CA SER A 433 12.23 34.08 -40.45
C SER A 433 12.25 34.70 -39.04
N ASP A 434 12.03 36.01 -38.97
CA ASP A 434 11.91 36.79 -37.73
C ASP A 434 10.69 36.36 -36.91
N ALA A 435 10.80 35.25 -36.18
CA ALA A 435 9.92 34.86 -35.09
C ALA A 435 10.67 33.84 -34.22
N GLN A 436 11.01 34.24 -32.99
CA GLN A 436 11.58 33.36 -31.99
C GLN A 436 10.45 32.53 -31.38
N THR A 437 10.18 31.36 -31.94
CA THR A 437 9.25 30.38 -31.38
C THR A 437 10.07 29.20 -30.85
N ASP A 438 10.17 29.10 -29.53
CA ASP A 438 10.51 27.85 -28.85
C ASP A 438 9.40 26.84 -29.18
N VAL A 439 9.73 25.82 -29.96
CA VAL A 439 8.81 24.72 -30.26
C VAL A 439 8.91 23.75 -29.09
N ASN A 440 7.93 23.79 -28.19
CA ASN A 440 7.79 22.82 -27.12
C ASN A 440 7.20 21.52 -27.71
N PRO A 441 7.91 20.37 -27.69
CA PRO A 441 7.47 19.14 -28.35
C PRO A 441 6.28 18.44 -27.67
N ASP A 442 5.79 18.98 -26.55
CA ASP A 442 4.69 18.42 -25.74
C ASP A 442 3.51 19.41 -25.59
N GLY A 443 3.48 20.48 -26.40
CA GLY A 443 2.46 21.52 -26.35
C GLY A 443 1.42 21.39 -27.47
N SER A 444 0.15 21.23 -27.12
CA SER A 444 -0.96 21.29 -28.08
C SER A 444 -0.99 22.65 -28.80
N SER A 445 -1.04 22.59 -30.13
CA SER A 445 -1.01 23.73 -31.06
C SER A 445 -2.31 24.53 -31.05
N GLY A 446 -2.60 25.22 -29.94
CA GLY A 446 -3.64 26.24 -29.85
C GLY A 446 -3.19 27.58 -30.47
N GLY A 447 -2.77 27.57 -31.73
CA GLY A 447 -2.23 28.75 -32.42
C GLY A 447 -2.81 28.89 -33.82
N GLN A 448 -3.86 29.71 -33.93
CA GLN A 448 -4.58 29.99 -35.17
C GLN A 448 -3.67 30.71 -36.19
N SER A 449 -3.01 29.91 -37.03
CA SER A 449 -2.18 30.31 -38.15
C SER A 449 -2.93 30.04 -39.45
N GLN A 450 -3.14 31.09 -40.23
CA GLN A 450 -3.98 31.10 -41.41
C GLN A 450 -3.17 30.66 -42.64
N GLY A 451 -3.31 29.40 -43.04
CA GLY A 451 -2.98 28.94 -44.39
C GLY A 451 -1.97 27.79 -44.44
N GLN A 452 -2.38 26.71 -45.12
CA GLN A 452 -1.61 25.54 -45.55
C GLN A 452 -1.47 24.41 -44.50
N GLN A 453 -2.46 23.48 -44.52
CA GLN A 453 -2.39 22.07 -44.09
C GLN A 453 -1.23 21.73 -43.13
N GLU A 454 -1.33 22.14 -41.87
CA GLU A 454 -0.52 21.57 -40.79
C GLU A 454 -1.24 20.30 -40.34
N GLY A 455 -0.83 19.16 -40.91
CA GLY A 455 -1.12 17.86 -40.31
C GLY A 455 -0.42 17.76 -38.95
N ASP A 456 -0.99 16.98 -38.04
CA ASP A 456 -0.42 16.76 -36.71
C ASP A 456 0.98 16.16 -36.91
N THR A 457 2.05 16.81 -36.43
CA THR A 457 3.42 16.28 -36.59
C THR A 457 3.87 15.61 -35.31
N ILE A 458 4.35 14.37 -35.38
CA ILE A 458 4.86 13.62 -34.24
C ILE A 458 6.38 13.55 -34.25
N TYR A 459 6.96 13.63 -33.05
CA TYR A 459 8.39 13.46 -32.83
C TYR A 459 8.80 11.99 -32.99
N ARG A 460 9.67 11.70 -33.97
CA ARG A 460 10.24 10.37 -34.16
C ARG A 460 11.72 10.36 -33.77
N PRO A 461 12.12 9.67 -32.67
CA PRO A 461 13.52 9.57 -32.30
C PRO A 461 14.32 8.81 -33.36
N PHE A 462 15.56 9.23 -33.58
CA PHE A 462 16.47 8.58 -34.51
C PHE A 462 16.70 7.12 -34.10
N ASN A 463 16.32 6.17 -34.97
CA ASN A 463 16.58 4.75 -34.76
C ASN A 463 17.84 4.31 -35.53
N PRO A 464 18.97 4.05 -34.85
CA PRO A 464 20.23 3.66 -35.49
C PRO A 464 20.23 2.23 -36.08
N SER A 465 19.17 1.43 -35.86
CA SER A 465 19.06 0.06 -36.40
C SER A 465 18.36 -0.02 -37.76
N GLY A 466 17.90 1.10 -38.33
CA GLY A 466 17.29 1.13 -39.66
C GLY A 466 18.28 0.70 -40.76
N GLU A 467 17.79 -0.10 -41.71
CA GLU A 467 18.52 -0.63 -42.86
C GLU A 467 19.02 0.50 -43.80
N GLY A 468 20.12 1.15 -43.44
CA GLY A 468 20.85 2.10 -44.28
C GLY A 468 22.26 1.59 -44.54
N GLU A 469 22.62 1.45 -45.82
CA GLU A 469 23.96 1.01 -46.23
C GLU A 469 25.00 2.07 -45.82
N ARG A 470 25.92 1.70 -44.92
CA ARG A 470 26.94 2.62 -44.38
C ARG A 470 28.01 2.89 -45.44
N ASP A 471 27.90 4.02 -46.13
CA ASP A 471 28.92 4.44 -47.09
C ASP A 471 30.03 5.26 -46.41
N PHE A 472 31.30 4.89 -46.63
CA PHE A 472 32.46 5.49 -45.95
C PHE A 472 33.22 6.40 -46.90
N ILE A 473 33.10 7.72 -46.73
CA ILE A 473 33.88 8.68 -47.52
C ILE A 473 35.30 8.78 -46.95
N GLN A 474 36.27 8.24 -47.69
CA GLN A 474 37.69 8.31 -47.33
C GLN A 474 38.27 9.67 -47.75
N GLY A 475 38.49 10.57 -46.80
CA GLY A 475 39.11 11.88 -47.08
C GLY A 475 40.61 11.75 -47.40
N GLN A 476 41.06 12.39 -48.50
CA GLN A 476 42.49 12.58 -48.77
C GLN A 476 42.94 13.96 -48.28
N LEU A 477 44.02 14.00 -47.50
CA LEU A 477 44.60 15.23 -46.95
C LEU A 477 45.51 15.87 -48.02
N GLY A 478 45.13 17.05 -48.52
CA GLY A 478 46.00 17.89 -49.35
C GLY A 478 47.09 18.58 -48.53
N GLU A 479 48.28 18.76 -49.13
CA GLU A 479 49.52 19.21 -48.47
C GLU A 479 49.46 20.63 -47.86
N ASP A 480 48.40 21.41 -48.14
CA ASP A 480 48.21 22.78 -47.63
C ASP A 480 47.11 22.93 -46.55
N GLY A 481 46.57 21.82 -46.02
CA GLY A 481 45.70 21.86 -44.83
C GLY A 481 44.36 22.60 -45.01
N GLN A 482 43.94 22.92 -46.23
CA GLN A 482 42.60 23.45 -46.49
C GLN A 482 41.59 22.31 -46.64
N ILE A 483 40.63 22.27 -45.72
CA ILE A 483 39.49 21.36 -45.78
C ILE A 483 38.49 21.94 -46.78
N GLN A 484 38.25 21.23 -47.89
CA GLN A 484 37.17 21.54 -48.81
C GLN A 484 35.91 20.81 -48.32
N ARG A 485 34.92 21.55 -47.82
CA ARG A 485 33.60 21.01 -47.46
C ARG A 485 32.68 21.18 -48.66
N GLU A 486 32.37 20.10 -49.37
CA GLU A 486 31.24 20.06 -50.30
C GLU A 486 30.01 19.59 -49.51
N GLU A 487 29.01 20.46 -49.36
CA GLU A 487 27.67 20.04 -48.92
C GLU A 487 26.97 19.37 -50.10
N GLY A 488 27.07 18.04 -50.17
CA GLY A 488 26.27 17.23 -51.08
C GLY A 488 24.88 16.98 -50.48
N ASN A 489 23.83 17.17 -51.29
CA ASN A 489 22.51 16.60 -51.02
C ASN A 489 22.63 15.08 -51.13
N SER A 490 22.85 14.40 -50.00
CA SER A 490 22.88 12.94 -49.95
C SER A 490 22.14 12.49 -48.69
N ASP A 491 21.20 11.56 -48.86
CA ASP A 491 20.43 10.91 -47.79
C ASP A 491 21.30 9.91 -46.98
N LEU A 492 22.45 10.39 -46.48
CA LEU A 492 23.39 9.60 -45.69
C LEU A 492 23.01 9.64 -44.20
N PRO A 493 23.26 8.55 -43.45
CA PRO A 493 23.05 8.53 -42.01
C PRO A 493 23.97 9.54 -41.32
N GLY A 494 23.36 10.56 -40.69
CA GLY A 494 24.03 11.71 -40.09
C GLY A 494 23.61 13.07 -40.65
N VAL A 495 22.75 13.09 -41.69
CA VAL A 495 22.11 14.33 -42.17
C VAL A 495 20.86 14.62 -41.35
N ASN A 496 20.56 15.90 -41.23
CA ASN A 496 19.48 16.49 -40.44
C ASN A 496 18.11 15.96 -40.90
N ASN A 497 17.70 14.79 -40.41
CA ASN A 497 16.36 14.29 -40.62
C ASN A 497 15.39 15.16 -39.81
N PRO A 498 14.30 15.65 -40.39
CA PRO A 498 13.29 16.36 -39.63
C PRO A 498 12.82 15.41 -38.53
N SER A 499 13.10 15.77 -37.27
CA SER A 499 12.70 14.96 -36.11
C SER A 499 11.19 14.98 -35.87
N LEU A 500 10.48 15.75 -36.70
CA LEU A 500 9.04 15.88 -36.78
C LEU A 500 8.60 15.34 -38.14
N VAL A 501 7.82 14.27 -38.12
CA VAL A 501 7.20 13.66 -39.31
C VAL A 501 5.68 13.86 -39.24
N PRO A 502 4.98 14.06 -40.37
CA PRO A 502 3.52 14.09 -40.39
C PRO A 502 2.94 12.80 -39.79
N TYR A 503 1.90 12.92 -38.98
CA TYR A 503 1.24 11.80 -38.31
C TYR A 503 0.77 10.74 -39.30
N GLU A 504 0.34 11.15 -40.50
CA GLU A 504 -0.12 10.25 -41.56
C GLU A 504 0.97 9.28 -42.02
N GLU A 505 2.25 9.66 -41.92
CA GLU A 505 3.38 8.81 -42.32
C GLU A 505 3.70 7.74 -41.26
N VAL A 506 3.40 8.00 -39.99
CA VAL A 506 3.68 7.09 -38.86
C VAL A 506 2.44 6.33 -38.37
N PHE A 507 1.24 6.78 -38.75
CA PHE A 507 -0.02 6.15 -38.40
C PHE A 507 -0.06 4.63 -38.67
N PRO A 508 0.42 4.12 -39.84
CA PRO A 508 0.40 2.68 -40.10
C PRO A 508 1.18 1.87 -39.05
N GLU A 509 2.36 2.35 -38.66
CA GLU A 509 3.22 1.70 -37.68
C GLU A 509 2.60 1.73 -36.27
N TYR A 510 1.99 2.86 -35.89
CA TYR A 510 1.25 2.96 -34.63
C TYR A 510 0.01 2.06 -34.63
N SER A 511 -0.73 1.98 -35.73
CA SER A 511 -1.92 1.13 -35.86
C SER A 511 -1.58 -0.36 -35.75
N GLU A 512 -0.46 -0.78 -36.34
CA GLU A 512 0.03 -2.15 -36.28
C GLU A 512 0.49 -2.51 -34.86
N SER A 513 1.25 -1.62 -34.20
CA SER A 513 1.68 -1.82 -32.82
C SER A 513 0.50 -1.84 -31.82
N ALA A 514 -0.52 -1.01 -32.06
CA ALA A 514 -1.74 -0.99 -31.26
C ALA A 514 -2.55 -2.26 -31.48
N GLY A 515 -2.71 -2.72 -32.73
CA GLY A 515 -3.34 -4.00 -33.04
C GLY A 515 -2.64 -5.17 -32.36
N GLU A 516 -1.31 -5.22 -32.42
CA GLU A 516 -0.53 -6.29 -31.77
C GLU A 516 -0.59 -6.24 -30.23
N ALA A 517 -0.69 -5.04 -29.64
CA ALA A 517 -0.89 -4.88 -28.20
C ALA A 517 -2.31 -5.30 -27.76
N LEU A 518 -3.33 -4.98 -28.56
CA LEU A 518 -4.71 -5.40 -28.34
C LEU A 518 -4.91 -6.91 -28.55
N ASP A 519 -4.18 -7.52 -29.48
CA ASP A 519 -4.19 -8.97 -29.70
C ASP A 519 -3.48 -9.74 -28.58
N ARG A 520 -2.58 -9.08 -27.83
CA ARG A 520 -1.83 -9.67 -26.71
C ARG A 520 -2.43 -9.38 -25.33
N GLY A 521 -3.38 -8.47 -25.22
CA GLY A 521 -4.00 -8.06 -23.96
C GLY A 521 -5.49 -8.43 -23.92
N TYR A 522 -5.95 -9.03 -22.82
CA TYR A 522 -7.38 -9.23 -22.61
C TYR A 522 -8.07 -7.87 -22.44
N ILE A 523 -9.11 -7.61 -23.24
CA ILE A 523 -9.97 -6.44 -23.13
C ILE A 523 -11.34 -6.93 -22.65
N PRO A 524 -11.78 -6.52 -21.45
CA PRO A 524 -13.11 -6.86 -20.93
C PRO A 524 -14.21 -6.56 -21.96
N PRO A 525 -15.23 -7.43 -22.14
CA PRO A 525 -16.23 -7.29 -23.20
C PRO A 525 -16.94 -5.93 -23.25
N HIS A 526 -17.22 -5.34 -22.09
CA HIS A 526 -17.87 -4.03 -21.97
C HIS A 526 -17.00 -2.85 -22.44
N LEU A 527 -15.68 -3.04 -22.56
CA LEU A 527 -14.74 -2.00 -23.01
C LEU A 527 -14.36 -2.14 -24.49
N LYS A 528 -14.68 -3.26 -25.14
CA LYS A 528 -14.28 -3.50 -26.54
C LYS A 528 -14.80 -2.44 -27.50
N ASP A 529 -16.06 -2.02 -27.34
CA ASP A 529 -16.65 -1.00 -28.20
C ASP A 529 -16.06 0.39 -27.94
N TYR A 530 -15.78 0.72 -26.68
CA TYR A 530 -15.11 1.97 -26.31
C TYR A 530 -13.70 2.07 -26.89
N VAL A 531 -12.92 1.00 -26.75
CA VAL A 531 -11.56 0.93 -27.30
C VAL A 531 -11.58 1.01 -28.83
N ARG A 532 -12.51 0.31 -29.49
CA ARG A 532 -12.69 0.38 -30.95
C ARG A 532 -13.04 1.80 -31.41
N GLU A 533 -13.95 2.48 -30.71
CA GLU A 533 -14.39 3.83 -31.07
C GLU A 533 -13.33 4.90 -30.78
N TYR A 534 -12.50 4.69 -29.75
CA TYR A 534 -11.36 5.56 -29.48
C TYR A 534 -10.30 5.47 -30.59
N PHE A 535 -9.93 4.26 -31.02
CA PHE A 535 -8.91 4.10 -32.07
C PHE A 535 -9.42 4.46 -33.47
N SER A 536 -10.72 4.33 -33.74
CA SER A 536 -11.28 4.80 -35.02
C SER A 536 -11.30 6.32 -35.15
N GLN A 537 -11.43 7.05 -34.03
CA GLN A 537 -11.33 8.52 -34.01
C GLN A 537 -9.91 9.04 -34.26
N LEU A 538 -8.90 8.18 -34.11
CA LEU A 538 -7.50 8.53 -34.37
C LEU A 538 -7.09 8.28 -35.83
N GLU A 539 -7.96 7.71 -36.67
CA GLU A 539 -7.65 7.50 -38.09
C GLU A 539 -7.62 8.84 -38.85
N PRO A 540 -6.52 9.16 -39.57
CA PRO A 540 -6.40 10.42 -40.28
C PRO A 540 -7.44 10.54 -41.41
N GLY A 541 -8.32 11.56 -41.30
CA GLY A 541 -9.39 11.83 -42.27
C GLY A 541 -10.81 11.46 -41.81
N SER A 542 -11.03 11.23 -40.52
CA SER A 542 -12.32 10.86 -39.91
C SER A 542 -13.26 12.05 -39.56
N GLU A 543 -13.00 13.27 -40.06
CA GLU A 543 -13.96 14.40 -40.00
C GLU A 543 -14.92 14.48 -41.20
#